data_AF-A0AAD6YR89-F1
#
_entry.id   AF-A0AAD6YR89-F1
#
_cell.length_a   1.000
_cell.length_b   1.000
_cell.length_c   1.000
_cell.angle_alpha   90.00
_cell.angle_beta   90.00
_cell.angle_gamma   90.00
#
_symmetry.space_group_name_H-M   'P 1'
#
loop_
_entity.id
_entity.type
_entity.pdbx_description
1 polymer ?
#
loop_
_entity_poly.entity_id
_entity_poly.type
_entity_poly.pdbx_seq_one_letter_code
_entity_poly.pdbx_strand_id
1 'polypeptide(L)'
;IIHIAVVLYASPLYWKQDYHTSALSGKAWVDELIAGHPDRIKSELGMRVHVFLTLVAQLRALGLSDSKHGITLEEQVAIFLY
;
A
#
# COMPACT_ATOMS: atom_id res chain seq x y z
N ILE A 1 22.45 19.70 -27.51
CA ILE A 1 21.11 19.73 -26.85
C ILE A 1 20.60 18.30 -26.58
N ILE A 2 20.64 17.38 -27.54
CA ILE A 2 20.13 15.99 -27.38
C ILE A 2 20.87 15.18 -26.28
N HIS A 3 22.19 15.33 -26.15
CA HIS A 3 22.98 14.56 -25.17
C HIS A 3 22.60 14.81 -23.70
N ILE A 4 22.20 16.03 -23.34
CA ILE A 4 21.82 16.35 -21.96
C ILE A 4 20.49 15.68 -21.62
N ALA A 5 19.55 15.65 -22.56
CA ALA A 5 18.27 14.96 -22.38
C ALA A 5 18.47 13.47 -22.15
N VAL A 6 19.35 12.81 -22.92
CA VAL A 6 19.65 11.38 -22.75
C VAL A 6 20.28 11.09 -21.39
N VAL A 7 21.21 11.93 -20.93
CA VAL A 7 21.86 11.79 -19.61
C VAL A 7 20.87 12.02 -18.46
N LEU A 8 19.94 12.97 -18.60
CA LEU A 8 18.88 13.19 -17.63
C LEU A 8 17.94 11.98 -17.56
N TYR A 9 17.42 11.49 -18.68
CA TYR A 9 16.53 10.31 -18.69
C TYR A 9 17.21 9.02 -18.25
N ALA A 10 18.51 8.85 -18.49
CA ALA A 10 19.27 7.67 -18.07
C ALA A 10 19.65 7.68 -16.58
N SER A 11 19.44 8.80 -15.86
CA SER A 11 19.75 8.88 -14.44
C SER A 11 18.66 8.18 -13.62
N PRO A 12 19.00 7.19 -12.77
CA PRO A 12 18.06 6.53 -11.86
C PRO A 12 17.39 7.50 -10.86
N LEU A 13 17.92 8.73 -10.73
CA LEU A 13 17.41 9.80 -9.88
C LEU A 13 16.42 10.72 -10.60
N TYR A 14 16.32 10.68 -11.93
CA TYR A 14 15.51 11.63 -12.69
C TYR A 14 14.01 11.43 -12.51
N TRP A 15 13.59 10.18 -12.25
CA TRP A 15 12.17 9.82 -12.11
C TRP A 15 11.88 9.09 -10.80
N LYS A 16 12.55 9.46 -9.72
CA LYS A 16 12.15 9.03 -8.38
C LYS A 16 11.15 10.04 -7.81
N GLN A 17 10.06 10.24 -8.53
CA GLN A 17 8.91 10.97 -8.01
C GLN A 17 8.17 9.99 -7.11
N ASP A 18 7.99 10.35 -5.83
CA ASP A 18 7.21 9.53 -4.91
C ASP A 18 5.81 9.35 -5.49
N TYR A 19 5.56 8.13 -5.98
CA TYR A 19 4.29 7.76 -6.62
C TYR A 19 3.11 7.93 -5.65
N HIS A 20 3.40 7.91 -4.34
CA HIS A 20 2.46 8.17 -3.27
C HIS A 20 2.92 9.40 -2.47
N THR A 21 2.42 10.57 -2.82
CA THR A 21 2.52 11.80 -2.00
C THR A 21 1.37 11.89 -0.97
N SER A 22 0.68 10.78 -0.71
CA SER A 22 -0.39 10.71 0.27
C SER A 22 0.14 11.07 1.65
N ALA A 23 -0.38 12.16 2.24
CA ALA A 23 -0.02 12.67 3.56
C ALA A 23 -0.31 11.66 4.70
N LEU A 24 -1.04 10.59 4.41
CA LEU A 24 -1.35 9.48 5.31
C LEU A 24 -0.30 8.38 5.12
N SER A 25 0.29 7.91 6.23
CA SER A 25 1.05 6.66 6.21
C SER A 25 0.16 5.53 5.67
N GLY A 26 0.75 4.49 5.05
CA GLY A 26 -0.04 3.38 4.52
C GLY A 26 -0.95 2.75 5.60
N LYS A 27 -0.47 2.69 6.85
CA LYS A 27 -1.29 2.37 8.01
C LYS A 27 -2.53 3.26 8.17
N ALA A 28 -2.37 4.58 8.14
CA ALA A 28 -3.49 5.51 8.32
C ALA A 28 -4.51 5.42 7.17
N TRP A 29 -4.04 5.12 5.95
CA TRP A 29 -4.92 4.83 4.82
C TRP A 29 -5.71 3.53 5.01
N VAL A 30 -5.07 2.45 5.48
CA VAL A 30 -5.77 1.20 5.79
C VAL A 30 -6.79 1.39 6.92
N ASP A 31 -6.43 2.14 7.96
CA ASP A 31 -7.34 2.45 9.05
C ASP A 31 -8.56 3.26 8.54
N GLU A 32 -8.37 4.19 7.60
CA GLU A 32 -9.45 4.92 6.91
C GLU A 32 -10.33 3.99 6.04
N LEU A 33 -9.73 3.01 5.36
CA LEU A 33 -10.50 2.04 4.57
C LEU A 33 -11.37 1.13 5.43
N ILE A 34 -10.86 0.70 6.58
CA ILE A 34 -11.59 -0.16 7.52
C ILE A 34 -12.70 0.62 8.22
N ALA A 35 -12.43 1.85 8.65
CA ALA A 35 -13.39 2.69 9.38
C ALA A 35 -14.35 3.46 8.45
N GLY A 36 -14.01 3.58 7.17
CA GLY A 36 -14.75 4.33 6.17
C GLY A 36 -15.97 3.60 5.61
N HIS A 37 -16.44 4.07 4.45
CA HIS A 37 -17.62 3.49 3.81
C HIS A 37 -17.34 2.06 3.31
N PRO A 38 -18.23 1.07 3.55
CA PRO A 38 -18.02 -0.32 3.15
C PRO A 38 -17.78 -0.52 1.64
N ASP A 39 -18.33 0.35 0.80
CA ASP A 39 -18.11 0.29 -0.64
C ASP A 39 -16.72 0.78 -1.05
N ARG A 40 -16.08 1.64 -0.24
CA ARG A 40 -14.75 2.16 -0.55
C ARG A 40 -13.71 1.05 -0.52
N ILE A 41 -13.68 0.23 0.53
CA ILE A 41 -12.75 -0.90 0.59
C ILE A 41 -13.01 -1.92 -0.52
N LYS A 42 -14.26 -2.08 -0.95
CA LYS A 42 -14.62 -2.97 -2.05
C LYS A 42 -14.10 -2.44 -3.38
N SER A 43 -14.19 -1.13 -3.60
CA SER A 43 -13.64 -0.49 -4.80
C SER A 43 -12.11 -0.52 -4.82
N GLU A 44 -11.46 -0.31 -3.67
CA GLU A 44 -10.00 -0.19 -3.58
C GLU A 44 -9.29 -1.56 -3.50
N LEU A 45 -9.79 -2.50 -2.68
CA LEU A 45 -9.16 -3.81 -2.44
C LEU A 45 -9.92 -4.97 -3.13
N GLY A 46 -11.01 -4.68 -3.83
CA GLY A 46 -11.84 -5.71 -4.50
C GLY A 46 -12.69 -6.58 -3.56
N MET A 47 -12.70 -6.32 -2.24
CA MET A 47 -13.39 -7.14 -1.25
C MET A 47 -14.04 -6.34 -0.12
N ARG A 48 -15.00 -6.95 0.58
CA ARG A 48 -15.67 -6.30 1.73
C ARG A 48 -14.77 -6.28 2.96
N VAL A 49 -14.98 -5.32 3.87
CA VAL A 49 -14.19 -5.14 5.11
C VAL A 49 -14.04 -6.45 5.90
N HIS A 50 -15.13 -7.18 6.14
CA HIS A 50 -15.08 -8.42 6.91
C HIS A 50 -14.24 -9.52 6.23
N VAL A 51 -14.21 -9.57 4.89
CA VAL A 51 -13.39 -10.53 4.14
C VAL A 51 -11.92 -10.19 4.29
N PHE A 52 -11.59 -8.90 4.15
CA PHE A 52 -10.23 -8.40 4.37
C PHE A 52 -9.74 -8.70 5.80
N LEU A 53 -10.53 -8.40 6.82
CA LEU A 53 -10.17 -8.68 8.22
C LEU A 53 -10.00 -10.18 8.48
N THR A 54 -10.85 -11.01 7.87
CA THR A 54 -10.74 -12.48 7.98
C THR A 54 -9.45 -12.97 7.33
N LEU A 55 -9.08 -12.44 6.16
CA LEU A 55 -7.83 -12.77 5.49
C LEU A 55 -6.63 -12.42 6.36
N VAL A 56 -6.58 -11.20 6.91
CA VAL A 56 -5.50 -10.78 7.81
C VAL A 56 -5.42 -11.68 9.05
N ALA A 57 -6.55 -11.99 9.68
CA ALA A 57 -6.60 -12.86 10.84
C ALA A 57 -6.06 -14.27 10.54
N GLN A 58 -6.40 -14.83 9.37
CA GLN A 58 -5.89 -16.13 8.93
C GLN A 58 -4.38 -16.08 8.65
N LEU A 59 -3.88 -15.04 8.01
CA LEU A 59 -2.45 -14.87 7.77
C LEU A 59 -1.68 -14.76 9.10
N ARG A 60 -2.23 -14.04 10.08
CA ARG A 60 -1.66 -13.96 11.43
C ARG A 60 -1.66 -15.32 12.14
N ALA A 61 -2.72 -16.11 11.97
CA ALA A 61 -2.80 -17.48 12.48
C ALA A 61 -1.80 -18.44 11.80
N LEU A 62 -1.46 -18.21 10.53
CA LEU A 62 -0.42 -18.94 9.80
C LEU A 62 1.01 -18.51 10.19
N GLY A 63 1.16 -17.53 11.09
CA GLY A 63 2.45 -17.07 11.60
C GLY A 63 3.05 -15.88 10.85
N LEU A 64 2.30 -15.23 9.96
CA LEU A 64 2.73 -13.95 9.43
C LEU A 64 2.60 -12.87 10.51
N SER A 65 3.62 -12.04 10.62
CA SER A 65 3.68 -10.94 11.57
C SER A 65 4.03 -9.64 10.86
N ASP A 66 3.87 -8.55 11.59
CA ASP A 66 4.27 -7.23 11.13
C ASP A 66 5.76 -7.22 10.71
N SER A 67 6.08 -6.35 9.75
CA SER A 67 7.45 -6.19 9.25
C SER A 67 8.38 -5.67 10.34
N LYS A 68 9.66 -6.06 10.26
CA LYS A 68 10.74 -5.49 11.09
C LYS A 68 10.88 -3.97 10.92
N HIS A 69 10.35 -3.41 9.84
CA HIS A 69 10.36 -1.98 9.53
C HIS A 69 9.12 -1.22 10.05
N GLY A 70 8.27 -1.85 10.87
CA GLY A 70 7.10 -1.21 11.46
C GLY A 70 5.86 -1.15 10.56
N ILE A 71 5.86 -1.89 9.45
CA ILE A 71 4.70 -2.03 8.55
C ILE A 71 3.79 -3.11 9.12
N THR A 72 2.54 -2.75 9.40
CA THR A 72 1.55 -3.69 9.94
C THR A 72 1.16 -4.76 8.92
N LEU A 73 0.78 -5.95 9.38
CA LEU A 73 0.32 -7.01 8.48
C LEU A 73 -0.88 -6.57 7.63
N GLU A 74 -1.78 -5.78 8.21
CA GLU A 74 -2.91 -5.16 7.52
C GLU A 74 -2.44 -4.29 6.34
N GLU A 75 -1.44 -3.46 6.56
CA GLU A 75 -0.82 -2.61 5.53
C GLU A 75 -0.08 -3.43 4.47
N GLN A 76 0.63 -4.49 4.86
CA GLN A 76 1.27 -5.38 3.90
C GLN A 76 0.26 -6.07 2.98
N VAL A 77 -0.85 -6.55 3.54
CA VAL A 77 -1.92 -7.20 2.77
C VAL A 77 -2.64 -6.18 1.89
N ALA A 78 -2.87 -4.96 2.37
CA ALA A 78 -3.46 -3.90 1.56
C ALA A 78 -2.56 -3.50 0.39
N ILE A 79 -1.24 -3.38 0.60
CA ILE A 79 -0.25 -3.13 -0.46
C ILE A 79 -0.23 -4.27 -1.49
N PHE A 80 -0.40 -5.53 -1.06
CA PHE A 80 -0.45 -6.66 -1.97
C PHE A 80 -1.72 -6.70 -2.83
N LEU A 81 -2.83 -6.15 -2.33
CA LEU A 81 -4.15 -6.18 -2.99
C LEU A 81 -4.43 -4.98 -3.89
N TYR A 82 -3.76 -3.85 -3.65
CA TYR A 82 -3.86 -2.61 -4.43
C TYR A 82 -2.97 -2.67 -5.68
#